data_AF-A0A0S8ACC4-F1
#
_entry.id   AF-A0A0S8ACC4-F1
#
_cell.length_a   1.000
_cell.length_b   1.000
_cell.length_c   1.000
_cell.angle_alpha   90.00
_cell.angle_beta   90.00
_cell.angle_gamma   90.00
#
_symmetry.space_group_name_H-M   'P 1'
#
loop_
_entity.id
_entity.type
_entity.pdbx_description
1 polymer ?
#
loop_
_entity_poly.entity_id
_entity_poly.type
_entity_poly.pdbx_seq_one_letter_code
_entity_poly.pdbx_strand_id
1 'polypeptide(L)'
;PEAVKILAKSNYVGADYEVIANSMTGTFEYEKGDKREVPDFNVFFRYYATYPYYSDAIWYLTQMRRWGQIPEYKPNNWYFETAKKVYRPDIYAEAAKQLIAEGKMKKEDFPDLDNESGFRPAQTEFIDGVTYDGRKPNEYLAKFKIGLKDKDTVK
;
A
#
# COMPACT_ATOMS: atom_id res chain seq x y z
N PRO A 1 -11.69 -8.44 20.64
CA PRO A 1 -11.84 -9.24 19.37
C PRO A 1 -10.98 -10.51 19.40
N GLU A 2 -11.40 -11.57 18.70
CA GLU A 2 -10.67 -12.86 18.67
C GLU A 2 -9.24 -12.69 18.12
N ALA A 3 -9.07 -11.95 17.03
CA ALA A 3 -7.75 -11.65 16.45
C ALA A 3 -6.78 -11.04 17.47
N VAL A 4 -7.25 -10.11 18.31
CA VAL A 4 -6.44 -9.48 19.38
C VAL A 4 -6.03 -10.52 20.43
N LYS A 5 -6.92 -11.43 20.82
CA LYS A 5 -6.58 -12.52 21.77
C LYS A 5 -5.52 -13.45 21.22
N ILE A 6 -5.55 -13.73 19.92
CA ILE A 6 -4.53 -14.56 19.26
C ILE A 6 -3.18 -13.84 19.27
N LEU A 7 -3.14 -12.58 18.83
CA LEU A 7 -1.91 -11.78 18.76
C LEU A 7 -1.25 -11.55 20.13
N ALA A 8 -2.05 -11.42 21.19
CA ALA A 8 -1.56 -11.22 22.55
C ALA A 8 -0.87 -12.44 23.19
N LYS A 9 -1.01 -13.65 22.59
CA LYS A 9 -0.32 -14.83 23.12
C LYS A 9 1.20 -14.68 22.96
N SER A 10 1.96 -15.23 23.89
CA SER A 10 3.43 -15.14 23.93
C SER A 10 4.13 -15.78 22.73
N ASN A 11 3.48 -16.71 22.04
CA ASN A 11 3.99 -17.33 20.81
C ASN A 11 3.65 -16.54 19.54
N TYR A 12 3.02 -15.37 19.66
CA TYR A 12 2.79 -14.40 18.59
C TYR A 12 3.47 -13.07 18.95
N VAL A 13 2.73 -11.96 19.09
CA VAL A 13 3.30 -10.66 19.44
C VAL A 13 3.64 -10.61 20.94
N GLY A 14 2.82 -11.23 21.79
CA GLY A 14 3.06 -11.31 23.23
C GLY A 14 2.92 -9.99 23.99
N ALA A 15 2.30 -8.97 23.38
CA ALA A 15 1.99 -7.70 24.02
C ALA A 15 0.61 -7.73 24.70
N ASP A 16 0.38 -6.80 25.63
CA ASP A 16 -0.88 -6.69 26.37
C ASP A 16 -2.08 -6.56 25.41
N TYR A 17 -3.14 -7.31 25.73
CA TYR A 17 -4.36 -7.35 24.93
C TYR A 17 -4.94 -5.94 24.69
N GLU A 18 -4.99 -5.10 25.73
CA GLU A 18 -5.55 -3.74 25.64
C GLU A 18 -4.74 -2.85 24.68
N VAL A 19 -3.41 -3.00 24.66
CA VAL A 19 -2.53 -2.25 23.75
C VAL A 19 -2.81 -2.65 22.30
N ILE A 20 -2.93 -3.94 22.02
CA ILE A 20 -3.24 -4.42 20.66
C ILE A 20 -4.67 -4.02 20.27
N ALA A 21 -5.62 -4.11 21.20
CA ALA A 21 -7.03 -3.79 20.97
C ALA A 21 -7.23 -2.34 20.51
N ASN A 22 -6.42 -1.40 21.01
CA ASN A 22 -6.48 0.02 20.62
C ASN A 22 -6.28 0.24 19.12
N SER A 23 -5.50 -0.60 18.43
CA SER A 23 -5.32 -0.48 16.97
C SER A 23 -6.35 -1.28 16.15
N MET A 24 -7.08 -2.22 16.78
CA MET A 24 -7.87 -3.25 16.08
C MET A 24 -9.39 -3.07 16.19
N THR A 25 -9.86 -2.01 16.86
CA THR A 25 -11.27 -1.86 17.25
C THR A 25 -11.97 -0.65 16.62
N GLY A 26 -11.35 0.00 15.63
CA GLY A 26 -11.98 1.11 14.92
C GLY A 26 -12.08 2.40 15.74
N THR A 27 -11.30 2.52 16.81
CA THR A 27 -11.10 3.76 17.57
C THR A 27 -9.62 3.96 17.80
N PHE A 28 -9.12 5.20 17.76
CA PHE A 28 -7.72 5.51 18.03
C PHE A 28 -7.63 6.64 19.06
N GLU A 29 -6.73 6.50 20.03
CA GLU A 29 -6.45 7.53 21.04
C GLU A 29 -5.16 8.27 20.65
N TYR A 30 -5.29 9.53 20.23
CA TYR A 30 -4.16 10.34 19.74
C TYR A 30 -3.36 10.95 20.89
N GLU A 31 -4.07 11.38 21.93
CA GLU A 31 -3.54 11.88 23.19
C GLU A 31 -4.45 11.40 24.32
N LYS A 32 -3.98 11.46 25.56
CA LYS A 32 -4.75 10.99 26.74
C LYS A 32 -6.13 11.68 26.79
N GLY A 33 -7.18 10.91 26.57
CA GLY A 33 -8.57 11.37 26.54
C GLY A 33 -9.11 11.79 25.16
N ASP A 34 -8.27 11.93 24.12
CA ASP A 34 -8.70 12.20 22.74
C ASP A 34 -8.87 10.89 21.96
N LYS A 35 -9.98 10.20 22.24
CA LYS A 35 -10.38 8.98 21.55
C LYS A 35 -11.35 9.29 20.43
N ARG A 36 -11.01 8.92 19.20
CA ARG A 36 -11.83 9.15 18.01
C ARG A 36 -12.21 7.84 17.34
N GLU A 37 -13.41 7.80 16.77
CA GLU A 37 -13.82 6.71 15.89
C GLU A 37 -13.09 6.80 14.55
N VAL A 38 -12.40 5.72 14.19
CA VAL A 38 -11.69 5.55 12.93
C VAL A 38 -11.97 4.12 12.45
N PRO A 39 -13.18 3.82 11.95
CA PRO A 39 -13.64 2.45 11.68
C PRO A 39 -12.78 1.71 10.64
N ASP A 40 -12.10 2.45 9.74
CA ASP A 40 -11.18 1.93 8.73
C ASP A 40 -9.70 2.22 9.09
N PHE A 41 -9.35 2.32 10.38
CA PHE A 41 -7.97 2.53 10.80
C PHE A 41 -7.04 1.41 10.30
N ASN A 42 -7.49 0.15 10.39
CA ASN A 42 -6.84 -1.00 9.79
C ASN A 42 -7.82 -1.72 8.86
N VAL A 43 -7.55 -1.70 7.56
CA VAL A 43 -8.31 -2.45 6.55
C VAL A 43 -7.47 -3.60 6.03
N PHE A 44 -7.88 -4.83 6.33
CA PHE A 44 -7.12 -6.02 5.96
C PHE A 44 -7.48 -6.62 4.60
N PHE A 45 -8.68 -6.33 4.07
CA PHE A 45 -9.17 -6.97 2.85
C PHE A 45 -10.08 -6.09 1.98
N ARG A 46 -11.01 -5.33 2.59
CA ARG A 46 -11.91 -4.42 1.86
C ARG A 46 -11.14 -3.42 0.99
N TYR A 47 -11.84 -2.84 0.01
CA TYR A 47 -11.29 -1.83 -0.90
C TYR A 47 -10.05 -2.32 -1.66
N TYR A 48 -9.97 -3.63 -1.87
CA TYR A 48 -8.86 -4.30 -2.56
C TYR A 48 -7.50 -4.06 -1.88
N ALA A 49 -7.48 -3.94 -0.54
CA ALA A 49 -6.28 -3.65 0.24
C ALA A 49 -5.16 -4.68 0.04
N THR A 50 -5.50 -5.93 -0.30
CA THR A 50 -4.53 -7.01 -0.50
C THR A 50 -4.06 -7.15 -1.94
N TYR A 51 -4.69 -6.48 -2.91
CA TYR A 51 -4.31 -6.59 -4.30
C TYR A 51 -2.99 -5.83 -4.55
N PRO A 52 -1.95 -6.48 -5.11
CA PRO A 52 -0.64 -5.88 -5.25
C PRO A 52 -0.58 -4.96 -6.49
N TYR A 53 -1.07 -3.73 -6.36
CA TYR A 53 -0.98 -2.72 -7.42
C TYR A 53 0.47 -2.29 -7.68
N TYR A 54 0.90 -2.34 -8.95
CA TYR A 54 2.19 -1.80 -9.39
C TYR A 54 2.36 -0.34 -9.02
N SER A 55 1.29 0.46 -9.06
CA SER A 55 1.32 1.87 -8.62
C SER A 55 1.83 2.01 -7.18
N ASP A 56 1.53 1.08 -6.30
CA ASP A 56 1.89 1.19 -4.88
C ASP A 56 3.38 0.89 -4.71
N ALA A 57 3.90 -0.13 -5.43
CA ALA A 57 5.33 -0.41 -5.52
C ALA A 57 6.13 0.76 -6.12
N ILE A 58 5.62 1.34 -7.21
CA ILE A 58 6.26 2.47 -7.89
C ILE A 58 6.32 3.68 -6.96
N TRP A 59 5.31 3.90 -6.11
CA TRP A 59 5.33 4.99 -5.15
C TRP A 59 6.50 4.83 -4.17
N TYR A 60 6.69 3.63 -3.61
CA TYR A 60 7.85 3.33 -2.76
C TYR A 60 9.16 3.56 -3.49
N LEU A 61 9.30 3.08 -4.73
CA LEU A 61 10.50 3.31 -5.54
C LEU A 61 10.75 4.80 -5.79
N THR A 62 9.71 5.61 -6.01
CA THR A 62 9.87 7.07 -6.13
C THR A 62 10.31 7.71 -4.82
N GLN A 63 9.78 7.31 -3.66
CA GLN A 63 10.27 7.83 -2.37
C GLN A 63 11.72 7.40 -2.11
N MET A 64 12.08 6.15 -2.45
CA MET A 64 13.46 5.68 -2.36
C MET A 64 14.41 6.47 -3.25
N ARG A 65 13.97 6.83 -4.45
CA ARG A 65 14.70 7.75 -5.33
C ARG A 65 14.82 9.13 -4.70
N ARG A 66 13.71 9.72 -4.27
CA ARG A 66 13.64 11.06 -3.67
C ARG A 66 14.61 11.22 -2.50
N TRP A 67 14.73 10.19 -1.67
CA TRP A 67 15.56 10.20 -0.45
C TRP A 67 16.93 9.55 -0.60
N GLY A 68 17.35 9.23 -1.83
CA GLY A 68 18.73 8.81 -2.12
C GLY A 68 19.06 7.34 -1.90
N GLN A 69 18.10 6.50 -1.51
CA GLN A 69 18.27 5.04 -1.48
C GLN A 69 18.44 4.46 -2.90
N ILE A 70 17.88 5.15 -3.90
CA ILE A 70 18.20 4.94 -5.33
C ILE A 70 18.92 6.22 -5.80
N PRO A 71 20.27 6.26 -5.77
CA PRO A 71 21.02 7.50 -5.99
C PRO A 71 21.07 7.92 -7.47
N GLU A 72 20.84 6.98 -8.38
CA GLU A 72 20.91 7.19 -9.82
C GLU A 72 19.54 7.56 -10.41
N TYR A 73 19.54 8.37 -11.46
CA TYR A 73 18.35 8.55 -12.29
C TYR A 73 17.92 7.23 -12.93
N LYS A 74 16.60 7.03 -12.98
CA LYS A 74 15.97 5.89 -13.65
C LYS A 74 14.85 6.38 -14.58
N PRO A 75 14.78 5.90 -15.84
CA PRO A 75 13.65 6.22 -16.72
C PRO A 75 12.36 5.58 -16.19
N ASN A 76 11.19 6.10 -16.58
CA ASN A 76 9.89 5.59 -16.10
C ASN A 76 9.75 4.06 -16.25
N ASN A 77 10.19 3.53 -17.40
CA ASN A 77 10.18 2.09 -17.68
C ASN A 77 10.90 1.25 -16.60
N TRP A 78 12.02 1.74 -16.06
CA TRP A 78 12.75 1.00 -15.04
C TRP A 78 11.90 0.78 -13.77
N TYR A 79 11.08 1.75 -13.37
CA TYR A 79 10.17 1.60 -12.23
C TYR A 79 9.12 0.53 -12.49
N PHE A 80 8.57 0.49 -13.71
CA PHE A 80 7.54 -0.48 -14.10
C PHE A 80 8.10 -1.90 -14.09
N GLU A 81 9.26 -2.10 -14.71
CA GLU A 81 9.91 -3.41 -14.75
C GLU A 81 10.42 -3.86 -13.39
N THR A 82 10.82 -2.92 -12.52
CA THR A 82 11.21 -3.24 -11.14
C THR A 82 9.99 -3.64 -10.31
N ALA A 83 8.88 -2.90 -10.41
CA ALA A 83 7.63 -3.23 -9.73
C ALA A 83 7.11 -4.62 -10.12
N LYS A 84 7.08 -4.94 -11.43
CA LYS A 84 6.62 -6.24 -11.95
C LYS A 84 7.40 -7.45 -11.44
N LYS A 85 8.66 -7.27 -11.04
CA LYS A 85 9.46 -8.38 -10.49
C LYS A 85 9.01 -8.80 -9.09
N VAL A 86 8.39 -7.90 -8.34
CA VAL A 86 8.07 -8.11 -6.92
C VAL A 86 6.56 -8.16 -6.68
N TYR A 87 5.81 -7.24 -7.28
CA TYR A 87 4.36 -7.22 -7.19
C TYR A 87 3.81 -8.16 -8.26
N ARG A 88 3.13 -9.23 -7.82
CA ARG A 88 2.64 -10.32 -8.68
C ARG A 88 1.12 -10.43 -8.66
N PRO A 89 0.41 -9.44 -9.24
CA PRO A 89 -1.05 -9.48 -9.33
C PRO A 89 -1.57 -10.65 -10.17
N ASP A 90 -0.74 -11.20 -11.06
CA ASP A 90 -1.04 -12.41 -11.81
C ASP A 90 -1.19 -13.64 -10.91
N ILE A 91 -0.27 -13.84 -9.96
CA ILE A 91 -0.36 -14.94 -8.97
C ILE A 91 -1.58 -14.71 -8.05
N TYR A 92 -1.78 -13.47 -7.62
CA TYR A 92 -2.95 -13.10 -6.81
C TYR A 92 -4.26 -13.42 -7.54
N ALA A 93 -4.37 -13.03 -8.81
CA ALA A 93 -5.56 -13.25 -9.62
C ALA A 93 -5.83 -14.74 -9.85
N GLU A 94 -4.80 -15.56 -10.05
CA GLU A 94 -4.96 -17.02 -10.15
C GLU A 94 -5.56 -17.61 -8.86
N ALA A 95 -5.00 -17.27 -7.69
CA ALA A 95 -5.51 -17.74 -6.41
C ALA A 95 -6.94 -17.23 -6.13
N ALA A 96 -7.23 -15.95 -6.40
CA ALA A 96 -8.55 -15.37 -6.24
C ALA A 96 -9.60 -16.07 -7.13
N LYS A 97 -9.26 -16.33 -8.41
CA LYS A 97 -10.14 -17.06 -9.34
C LYS A 97 -10.43 -18.48 -8.86
N GLN A 98 -9.46 -19.19 -8.28
CA GLN A 98 -9.69 -20.51 -7.68
C GLN A 98 -10.66 -20.44 -6.49
N LEU A 99 -10.48 -19.48 -5.57
CA LEU A 99 -11.38 -19.29 -4.43
C LEU A 99 -12.81 -18.92 -4.85
N ILE A 100 -12.96 -18.14 -5.93
CA ILE A 100 -14.26 -17.84 -6.53
C ILE A 100 -14.90 -19.09 -7.14
N ALA A 101 -14.13 -19.88 -7.89
CA ALA A 101 -14.63 -21.12 -8.50
C ALA A 101 -15.07 -22.15 -7.45
N GLU A 102 -14.40 -22.18 -6.29
CA GLU A 102 -14.78 -23.01 -5.13
C GLU A 102 -15.98 -22.45 -4.35
N GLY A 103 -16.48 -21.27 -4.69
CA GLY A 103 -17.58 -20.61 -3.97
C GLY A 103 -17.21 -20.07 -2.59
N LYS A 104 -15.91 -19.96 -2.27
CA LYS A 104 -15.43 -19.45 -0.99
C LYS A 104 -15.40 -17.92 -0.93
N MET A 105 -15.29 -17.27 -2.08
CA MET A 105 -15.24 -15.82 -2.25
C MET A 105 -16.11 -15.39 -3.42
N LYS A 106 -16.50 -14.12 -3.47
CA LYS A 106 -17.30 -13.55 -4.56
C LYS A 106 -16.41 -12.78 -5.54
N LYS A 107 -16.89 -12.59 -6.77
CA LYS A 107 -16.15 -11.80 -7.76
C LYS A 107 -15.99 -10.34 -7.30
N GLU A 108 -16.99 -9.81 -6.61
CA GLU A 108 -17.04 -8.42 -6.12
C GLU A 108 -16.09 -8.16 -4.94
N ASP A 109 -15.52 -9.21 -4.34
CA ASP A 109 -14.52 -9.08 -3.26
C ASP A 109 -13.14 -8.64 -3.80
N PHE A 110 -12.96 -8.65 -5.12
CA PHE A 110 -11.70 -8.39 -5.81
C PHE A 110 -11.87 -7.30 -6.88
N PRO A 111 -10.77 -6.64 -7.33
CA PRO A 111 -10.85 -5.80 -8.52
C PRO A 111 -11.24 -6.63 -9.74
N ASP A 112 -11.54 -5.99 -10.87
CA ASP A 112 -11.82 -6.70 -12.11
C ASP A 112 -10.57 -7.46 -12.60
N LEU A 113 -10.41 -8.70 -12.15
CA LEU A 113 -9.21 -9.52 -12.35
C LEU A 113 -8.87 -9.79 -13.82
N ASP A 114 -9.82 -9.56 -14.73
CA ASP A 114 -9.63 -9.77 -16.17
C ASP A 114 -9.15 -8.49 -16.88
N ASN A 115 -9.50 -7.30 -16.36
CA ASN A 115 -9.22 -6.02 -16.99
C ASN A 115 -8.38 -5.06 -16.13
N GLU A 116 -8.02 -5.46 -14.91
CA GLU A 116 -7.20 -4.64 -14.01
C GLU A 116 -5.80 -4.43 -14.58
N SER A 117 -5.46 -3.16 -14.79
CA SER A 117 -4.15 -2.74 -15.30
C SER A 117 -3.01 -2.94 -14.28
N GLY A 118 -3.35 -3.10 -13.00
CA GLY A 118 -2.41 -3.12 -11.88
C GLY A 118 -2.00 -1.71 -11.45
N PHE A 119 -2.66 -0.67 -11.94
CA PHE A 119 -2.36 0.72 -11.58
C PHE A 119 -3.62 1.43 -11.11
N ARG A 120 -3.58 1.90 -9.86
CA ARG A 120 -4.64 2.76 -9.31
C ARG A 120 -4.82 4.04 -10.16
N PRO A 121 -5.99 4.69 -10.10
CA PRO A 121 -6.17 6.04 -10.61
C PRO A 121 -5.17 7.02 -9.97
N ALA A 122 -5.02 8.20 -10.58
CA ALA A 122 -4.22 9.27 -9.96
C ALA A 122 -4.82 9.63 -8.59
N GLN A 123 -3.96 9.73 -7.58
CA GLN A 123 -4.33 9.98 -6.19
C GLN A 123 -4.03 11.43 -5.82
N THR A 124 -4.99 12.08 -5.17
CA THR A 124 -4.91 13.49 -4.76
C THR A 124 -4.94 13.68 -3.25
N GLU A 125 -5.05 12.60 -2.49
CA GLU A 125 -5.36 12.58 -1.06
C GLU A 125 -4.11 12.66 -0.17
N PHE A 126 -2.93 12.88 -0.77
CA PHE A 126 -1.70 13.08 -0.01
C PHE A 126 -1.78 14.39 0.80
N ILE A 127 -1.22 14.37 2.02
CA ILE A 127 -1.29 15.49 2.97
C ILE A 127 -0.67 16.80 2.43
N ASP A 128 0.25 16.71 1.48
CA ASP A 128 0.92 17.84 0.84
C ASP A 128 0.22 18.32 -0.45
N GLY A 129 -0.89 17.68 -0.84
CA GLY A 129 -1.66 17.99 -2.04
C GLY A 129 -0.99 17.61 -3.35
N VAL A 130 0.16 16.92 -3.32
CA VAL A 130 0.87 16.54 -4.55
C VAL A 130 0.21 15.32 -5.19
N THR A 131 -0.35 15.51 -6.39
CA THR A 131 -0.98 14.41 -7.14
C THR A 131 0.03 13.36 -7.58
N TYR A 132 -0.23 12.11 -7.19
CA TYR A 132 0.52 10.94 -7.58
C TYR A 132 -0.18 10.16 -8.70
N ASP A 133 0.53 9.89 -9.80
CA ASP A 133 0.13 8.92 -10.82
C ASP A 133 1.27 7.94 -11.04
N GLY A 134 1.04 6.67 -10.70
CA GLY A 134 2.04 5.61 -10.83
C GLY A 134 2.49 5.36 -12.28
N ARG A 135 1.76 5.87 -13.27
CA ARG A 135 2.17 5.82 -14.69
C ARG A 135 3.22 6.87 -15.04
N LYS A 136 3.48 7.84 -14.16
CA LYS A 136 4.38 8.97 -14.41
C LYS A 136 5.33 9.24 -13.23
N PRO A 137 6.18 8.28 -12.83
CA PRO A 137 7.02 8.41 -11.64
C PRO A 137 7.98 9.60 -11.67
N ASN A 138 8.63 9.89 -12.81
CA ASN A 138 9.51 11.06 -12.90
C ASN A 138 8.74 12.39 -12.91
N GLU A 139 7.53 12.44 -13.48
CA GLU A 139 6.69 13.65 -13.39
C GLU A 139 6.29 13.92 -11.93
N TYR A 140 5.99 12.86 -11.17
CA TYR A 140 5.70 12.97 -9.75
C TYR A 140 6.91 13.47 -8.94
N LEU A 141 8.11 12.91 -9.16
CA LEU A 141 9.34 13.34 -8.49
C LEU A 141 9.65 14.83 -8.73
N ALA A 142 9.42 15.33 -9.94
CA ALA A 142 9.68 16.72 -10.31
C ALA A 142 8.78 17.74 -9.56
N LYS A 143 7.66 17.30 -8.98
CA LYS A 143 6.73 18.17 -8.23
C LYS A 143 7.27 18.55 -6.84
N PHE A 144 8.28 17.86 -6.32
CA PHE A 144 8.79 18.09 -4.97
C PHE A 144 9.90 19.14 -4.90
N LYS A 145 9.80 20.03 -3.92
CA LYS A 145 10.86 21.02 -3.62
C LYS A 145 12.11 20.39 -3.01
N ILE A 146 11.96 19.29 -2.29
CA ILE A 146 13.03 18.62 -1.52
C ILE A 146 13.16 17.17 -1.99
N GLY A 147 14.40 16.74 -2.20
CA GLY A 147 14.79 15.39 -2.61
C GLY A 147 15.44 15.35 -4.00
N LEU A 148 15.97 14.19 -4.37
CA LEU A 148 16.54 13.96 -5.69
C LEU A 148 15.43 13.95 -6.75
N LYS A 149 15.61 14.76 -7.78
CA LYS A 149 14.77 14.83 -8.98
C LYS A 149 15.64 14.73 -10.22
N ASP A 150 15.05 14.32 -11.33
CA ASP A 150 15.75 14.16 -12.60
C ASP A 150 17.13 13.48 -12.41
N LYS A 151 18.20 14.12 -12.91
CA LYS A 151 19.57 13.62 -12.88
C LYS A 151 20.37 14.07 -11.65
N ASP A 152 19.71 14.57 -10.60
CA ASP A 152 20.37 14.86 -9.32
C ASP A 152 21.08 13.61 -8.77
N THR A 153 22.19 13.79 -8.08
CA THR A 153 22.95 12.70 -7.44
C THR A 153 23.15 13.00 -5.96
N VAL A 154 23.34 11.95 -5.15
CA VAL A 154 23.73 12.12 -3.74
C VAL A 154 25.14 12.70 -3.73
N LYS A 155 25.36 13.76 -2.94
CA LYS A 155 26.68 14.36 -2.72
C LYS A 155 27.46 13.60 -1.66
#